data_AF-W2VR30-F1
#
_entry.id   AF-W2VR30-F1
#
_cell.length_a   1.000
_cell.length_b   1.000
_cell.length_c   1.000
_cell.angle_alpha   90.00
_cell.angle_beta   90.00
_cell.angle_gamma   90.00
#
_symmetry.space_group_name_H-M   'P 1'
#
loop_
_entity.id
_entity.type
_entity.pdbx_description
1 polymer ?
#
loop_
_entity_poly.entity_id
_entity_poly.type
_entity_poly.pdbx_seq_one_letter_code
_entity_poly.pdbx_strand_id
1 'polypeptide(L)'
;MDEAVSAREDKQTESYKVVKHLLGKFPDIASWDLHPLFDPLLVDDAKVKRDMYFLGPEAKLYHRSSRRAVRNDKQDDLIELIDCESTLEYIVTRMKQVDGHMRAKLALEQVEAKRAAFDALKDNVGSERLGESRDVLNSIINQAVDENK
;
A
#
# COMPACT_ATOMS: atom_id res chain seq x y z
N MET A 1 -3.28 1.15 38.79
CA MET A 1 -2.80 1.36 37.41
C MET A 1 -3.09 2.80 37.04
N ASP A 2 -2.16 3.46 36.35
CA ASP A 2 -2.31 4.82 35.85
C ASP A 2 -3.26 4.81 34.63
N GLU A 3 -4.27 5.67 34.61
CA GLU A 3 -5.30 5.71 33.55
C GLU A 3 -4.69 5.94 32.16
N ALA A 4 -3.59 6.69 32.09
CA ALA A 4 -2.88 6.95 30.84
C ALA A 4 -2.19 5.68 30.27
N VAL A 5 -1.73 4.78 31.15
CA VAL A 5 -1.13 3.50 30.75
C VAL A 5 -2.21 2.55 30.24
N SER A 6 -3.34 2.46 30.95
CA SER A 6 -4.47 1.62 30.55
C SER A 6 -5.05 2.05 29.19
N ALA A 7 -5.21 3.35 28.95
CA ALA A 7 -5.73 3.86 27.68
C ALA A 7 -4.78 3.61 26.49
N ARG A 8 -3.46 3.57 26.74
CA ARG A 8 -2.46 3.22 25.73
C ARG A 8 -2.50 1.74 25.38
N GLU A 9 -2.60 0.87 26.40
CA GLU A 9 -2.73 -0.58 26.23
C GLU A 9 -3.99 -0.95 25.44
N ASP A 10 -5.12 -0.30 25.72
CA ASP A 10 -6.38 -0.51 25.00
C ASP A 10 -6.26 -0.11 23.51
N LYS A 11 -5.68 1.07 23.23
CA LYS A 11 -5.48 1.55 21.84
C LYS A 11 -4.52 0.69 21.04
N GLN A 12 -3.45 0.23 21.67
CA GLN A 12 -2.49 -0.69 21.07
C GLN A 12 -3.17 -2.01 20.68
N THR A 13 -3.97 -2.56 21.59
CA THR A 13 -4.71 -3.81 21.38
C THR A 13 -5.73 -3.69 20.25
N GLU A 14 -6.51 -2.61 20.21
CA GLU A 14 -7.48 -2.38 19.14
C GLU A 14 -6.80 -2.16 17.77
N SER A 15 -5.72 -1.36 17.73
CA SER A 15 -4.96 -1.15 16.50
C SER A 15 -4.37 -2.45 15.95
N TYR A 16 -3.82 -3.30 16.82
CA TYR A 16 -3.29 -4.61 16.44
C TYR A 16 -4.38 -5.53 15.87
N LYS A 17 -5.59 -5.55 16.46
CA LYS A 17 -6.73 -6.31 15.92
C LYS A 17 -7.10 -5.86 14.50
N VAL A 18 -7.10 -4.55 14.25
CA VAL A 18 -7.38 -3.99 12.92
C VAL A 18 -6.29 -4.39 11.92
N VAL A 19 -5.01 -4.27 12.31
CA VAL A 19 -3.87 -4.71 11.48
C VAL A 19 -3.99 -6.19 11.11
N LYS A 20 -4.29 -7.05 12.09
CA LYS A 20 -4.52 -8.48 11.87
C LYS A 20 -5.70 -8.74 10.93
N HIS A 21 -6.81 -8.01 11.10
CA HIS A 21 -7.96 -8.12 10.22
C HIS A 21 -7.62 -7.73 8.78
N LEU A 22 -6.90 -6.62 8.57
CA LEU A 22 -6.49 -6.18 7.25
C LEU A 22 -5.59 -7.20 6.55
N LEU A 23 -4.58 -7.73 7.25
CA LEU A 23 -3.66 -8.71 6.68
C LEU A 23 -4.32 -10.07 6.41
N GLY A 24 -5.36 -10.43 7.17
CA GLY A 24 -6.17 -11.61 6.89
C GLY A 24 -7.12 -11.43 5.71
N LYS A 25 -7.69 -10.23 5.56
CA LYS A 25 -8.66 -9.92 4.49
C LYS A 25 -8.01 -9.66 3.14
N PHE A 26 -6.80 -9.08 3.16
CA PHE A 26 -6.06 -8.69 1.96
C PHE A 26 -4.68 -9.37 1.96
N PRO A 27 -4.60 -10.67 1.63
CA PRO A 27 -3.36 -11.44 1.72
C PRO A 27 -2.25 -10.90 0.81
N ASP A 28 -2.61 -10.23 -0.29
CA ASP A 28 -1.65 -9.59 -1.20
C ASP A 28 -0.83 -8.51 -0.50
N ILE A 29 -1.38 -7.86 0.54
CA ILE A 29 -0.66 -6.85 1.34
C ILE A 29 0.51 -7.48 2.10
N ALA A 30 0.36 -8.73 2.54
CA ALA A 30 1.44 -9.44 3.25
C ALA A 30 2.65 -9.72 2.34
N SER A 31 2.48 -9.65 1.02
CA SER A 31 3.58 -9.76 0.05
C SER A 31 4.42 -8.49 -0.08
N TRP A 32 3.98 -7.36 0.49
CA TRP A 32 4.61 -6.06 0.27
C TRP A 32 5.84 -5.82 1.16
N ASP A 33 6.33 -6.80 1.91
CA ASP A 33 7.42 -6.61 2.89
C ASP A 33 7.12 -5.42 3.82
N LEU A 34 5.94 -5.42 4.46
CA LEU A 34 5.54 -4.34 5.36
C LEU A 34 6.50 -4.23 6.54
N HIS A 35 7.14 -3.08 6.69
CA HIS A 35 7.99 -2.82 7.84
C HIS A 35 7.12 -2.43 9.04
N PRO A 36 7.15 -3.21 10.15
CA PRO A 36 6.52 -2.78 11.38
C PRO A 36 7.24 -1.54 11.90
N LEU A 37 6.48 -0.53 12.30
CA LEU A 37 7.05 0.67 12.92
C LEU A 37 7.20 0.41 14.41
N PHE A 38 8.43 0.19 14.85
CA PHE A 38 8.73 0.01 16.27
C PHE A 38 8.69 1.34 17.01
N ASP A 39 8.10 1.34 18.21
CA ASP A 39 8.03 2.51 19.06
C ASP A 39 9.45 2.92 19.51
N PRO A 40 9.95 4.11 19.12
CA PRO A 40 11.30 4.54 19.45
C PRO A 40 11.53 4.76 20.95
N LEU A 41 10.45 4.93 21.74
CA LEU A 41 10.52 5.08 23.19
C LEU A 41 10.65 3.73 23.91
N LEU A 42 10.20 2.64 23.28
CA LEU A 42 10.25 1.29 23.84
C LEU A 42 11.43 0.48 23.29
N VAL A 43 11.91 0.82 22.09
CA VAL A 43 12.95 0.05 21.41
C VAL A 43 14.31 0.71 21.52
N ASP A 44 15.21 -0.01 22.18
CA ASP A 44 16.66 0.17 22.09
C ASP A 44 17.20 -0.57 20.85
N ASP A 45 17.83 0.17 19.93
CA ASP A 45 18.41 -0.37 18.68
C ASP A 45 19.51 -1.41 18.94
N ALA A 46 20.11 -1.42 20.13
CA ALA A 46 21.04 -2.48 20.55
C ALA A 46 20.35 -3.83 20.80
N LYS A 47 19.04 -3.82 21.09
CA LYS A 47 18.25 -5.02 21.45
C LYS A 47 17.36 -5.49 20.32
N VAL A 48 16.78 -4.58 19.55
CA VAL A 48 15.91 -4.91 18.40
C VAL A 48 16.41 -4.18 17.17
N LYS A 49 16.93 -4.94 16.20
CA LYS A 49 17.27 -4.41 14.88
C LYS A 49 16.00 -4.27 14.06
N ARG A 50 15.44 -3.06 14.04
CA ARG A 50 14.12 -2.75 13.44
C ARG A 50 13.99 -3.18 11.97
N ASP A 51 15.08 -3.10 11.21
CA ASP A 51 15.17 -3.44 9.78
C ASP A 51 15.18 -4.96 9.49
N MET A 52 15.36 -5.79 10.52
CA MET A 52 15.42 -7.25 10.38
C MET A 52 14.05 -7.90 10.25
N TYR A 53 12.95 -7.17 10.49
CA TYR A 53 11.62 -7.74 10.54
C TYR A 53 10.69 -7.17 9.47
N PHE A 54 9.74 -7.99 9.05
CA PHE A 54 8.57 -7.55 8.31
C PHE A 54 7.32 -8.20 8.90
N LEU A 55 6.19 -7.52 8.74
CA LEU A 55 4.88 -7.98 9.16
C LEU A 55 4.25 -8.79 8.02
N GLY A 56 4.08 -10.09 8.26
CA GLY A 56 3.57 -11.04 7.28
C GLY A 56 2.11 -11.44 7.54
N PRO A 57 1.66 -12.56 6.95
CA PRO A 57 0.29 -13.04 7.11
C PRO A 57 -0.09 -13.22 8.59
N GLU A 58 -1.38 -13.00 8.89
CA GLU A 58 -1.93 -13.07 10.25
C GLU A 58 -1.32 -12.07 11.25
N ALA A 59 -0.67 -11.00 10.77
CA ALA A 59 0.08 -10.04 11.60
C ALA A 59 1.20 -10.69 12.43
N LYS A 60 1.80 -11.76 11.91
CA LYS A 60 3.01 -12.37 12.49
C LYS A 60 4.25 -11.68 11.99
N LEU A 61 5.26 -11.56 12.85
CA LEU A 61 6.57 -11.08 12.46
C LEU A 61 7.40 -12.17 11.81
N TYR A 62 8.12 -11.80 10.76
CA TYR A 62 9.05 -12.67 10.04
C TYR A 62 10.41 -11.99 9.95
N HIS A 63 11.47 -12.80 9.99
CA HIS A 63 12.82 -12.32 9.70
C HIS A 63 12.93 -12.02 8.21
N ARG A 64 13.33 -10.80 7.86
CA ARG A 64 13.47 -10.35 6.46
C ARG A 64 14.48 -11.16 5.67
N SER A 65 15.62 -11.49 6.27
CA SER A 65 16.70 -12.21 5.60
C SER A 65 16.36 -13.67 5.27
N SER A 66 15.65 -14.35 6.16
CA SER A 66 15.35 -15.78 6.01
C SER A 66 13.91 -16.08 5.61
N ARG A 67 13.04 -15.06 5.65
CA ARG A 67 11.58 -15.16 5.49
C ARG A 67 10.92 -16.19 6.41
N ARG A 68 11.59 -16.57 7.51
CA ARG A 68 11.06 -17.46 8.55
C ARG A 68 10.31 -16.65 9.60
N ALA A 69 9.20 -17.21 10.08
CA ALA A 69 8.47 -16.63 11.20
C ALA A 69 9.37 -16.49 12.42
N VAL A 70 9.25 -15.38 13.13
CA VAL A 70 9.83 -15.23 14.46
C VAL A 70 9.16 -16.26 15.36
N ARG A 71 9.97 -16.90 16.23
CA ARG A 71 9.47 -17.93 17.15
C ARG A 71 8.37 -17.36 18.05
N ASN A 72 7.38 -18.20 18.38
CA ASN A 72 6.20 -17.79 19.15
C ASN A 72 6.56 -17.14 20.50
N ASP A 73 7.58 -17.65 21.18
CA ASP A 73 8.07 -17.12 22.46
C ASP A 73 8.65 -15.69 22.36
N LYS A 74 8.84 -15.16 21.15
CA LYS A 74 9.30 -13.78 20.90
C LYS A 74 8.33 -12.96 20.05
N GLN A 75 7.22 -13.53 19.60
CA GLN A 75 6.25 -12.80 18.79
C GLN A 75 5.59 -11.72 19.64
N ASP A 76 5.01 -12.11 20.77
CA ASP A 76 4.23 -11.23 21.62
C ASP A 76 5.11 -10.08 22.15
N ASP A 77 6.30 -10.41 22.68
CA ASP A 77 7.29 -9.42 23.12
C ASP A 77 7.63 -8.39 22.05
N LEU A 78 7.82 -8.81 20.79
CA LEU A 78 8.16 -7.89 19.71
C LEU A 78 6.96 -7.09 19.22
N ILE A 79 5.76 -7.68 19.23
CA ILE A 79 4.52 -7.01 18.85
C ILE A 79 4.17 -5.89 19.85
N GLU A 80 4.41 -6.10 21.13
CA GLU A 80 4.23 -5.06 22.17
C GLU A 80 5.13 -3.85 21.93
N LEU A 81 6.27 -4.02 21.25
CA LEU A 81 7.19 -2.96 20.91
C LEU A 81 6.84 -2.23 19.61
N ILE A 82 5.85 -2.72 18.85
CA ILE A 82 5.39 -2.07 17.61
C ILE A 82 4.47 -0.92 17.99
N ASP A 83 4.67 0.25 17.41
CA ASP A 83 3.63 1.27 17.36
C ASP A 83 2.56 0.81 16.34
N CYS A 84 1.50 0.19 16.84
CA CYS A 84 0.45 -0.37 15.98
C CYS A 84 -0.37 0.71 15.28
N GLU A 85 -0.49 1.91 15.85
CA GLU A 85 -1.23 3.02 15.25
C GLU A 85 -0.48 3.55 14.03
N SER A 86 0.81 3.86 14.19
CA SER A 86 1.66 4.28 13.08
C SER A 86 1.78 3.18 12.01
N THR A 87 1.90 1.91 12.43
CA THR A 87 1.94 0.77 11.50
C THR A 87 0.65 0.64 10.69
N LEU A 88 -0.50 0.84 11.32
CA LEU A 88 -1.80 0.83 10.64
C LEU A 88 -1.90 1.97 9.61
N GLU A 89 -1.51 3.18 9.99
CA GLU A 89 -1.49 4.34 9.08
C GLU A 89 -0.59 4.10 7.87
N TYR A 90 0.59 3.51 8.09
CA TYR A 90 1.50 3.11 7.02
C TYR A 90 0.86 2.11 6.05
N ILE A 91 0.22 1.06 6.57
CA ILE A 91 -0.48 0.05 5.75
C ILE A 91 -1.56 0.72 4.91
N VAL A 92 -2.42 1.54 5.52
CA VAL A 92 -3.51 2.23 4.82
C VAL A 92 -2.98 3.17 3.73
N THR A 93 -1.90 3.90 4.00
CA THR A 93 -1.26 4.80 3.03
C THR A 93 -0.76 4.02 1.81
N ARG A 94 -0.08 2.89 2.05
CA ARG A 94 0.43 2.03 0.98
C ARG A 94 -0.70 1.42 0.15
N MET A 95 -1.81 1.02 0.80
CA MET A 95 -3.00 0.54 0.09
C MET A 95 -3.57 1.58 -0.87
N LYS A 96 -3.69 2.84 -0.42
CA LYS A 96 -4.17 3.95 -1.27
C LYS A 96 -3.26 4.19 -2.47
N GLN A 97 -1.93 4.09 -2.27
CA GLN A 97 -0.97 4.23 -3.37
C GLN A 97 -1.12 3.12 -4.42
N VAL A 98 -1.26 1.87 -4.00
CA VAL A 98 -1.44 0.74 -4.92
C VAL A 98 -2.75 0.84 -5.69
N ASP A 99 -3.84 1.21 -5.02
CA ASP A 99 -5.14 1.47 -5.65
C ASP A 99 -5.04 2.62 -6.68
N GLY A 100 -4.37 3.73 -6.31
CA GLY A 100 -4.09 4.83 -7.23
C GLY A 100 -3.27 4.41 -8.45
N HIS A 101 -2.21 3.63 -8.27
CA HIS A 101 -1.41 3.08 -9.36
C HIS A 101 -2.23 2.15 -10.28
N MET A 102 -3.11 1.32 -9.71
CA MET A 102 -3.97 0.44 -10.50
C MET A 102 -4.97 1.23 -11.35
N ARG A 103 -5.57 2.29 -10.78
CA ARG A 103 -6.44 3.21 -11.53
C ARG A 103 -5.70 3.93 -12.66
N ALA A 104 -4.51 4.45 -12.38
CA ALA A 104 -3.68 5.11 -13.39
C ALA A 104 -3.28 4.15 -14.53
N LYS A 105 -2.95 2.89 -14.20
CA LYS A 105 -2.64 1.86 -15.19
C LYS A 105 -3.84 1.57 -16.11
N LEU A 106 -5.03 1.39 -15.53
CA LEU A 106 -6.26 1.18 -16.31
C LEU A 106 -6.58 2.39 -17.21
N ALA A 107 -6.36 3.61 -16.73
CA ALA A 107 -6.53 4.82 -17.53
C ALA A 107 -5.57 4.86 -18.72
N LEU A 108 -4.30 4.48 -18.52
CA LEU A 108 -3.31 4.39 -19.60
C LEU A 108 -3.70 3.34 -20.66
N GLU A 109 -4.12 2.15 -20.23
CA GLU A 109 -4.59 1.09 -21.15
C GLU A 109 -5.78 1.56 -22.00
N GLN A 110 -6.70 2.34 -21.41
CA GLN A 110 -7.82 2.94 -22.15
C GLN A 110 -7.36 4.01 -23.15
N VAL A 111 -6.37 4.82 -22.80
CA VAL A 111 -5.78 5.82 -23.72
C VAL A 111 -5.07 5.11 -24.89
N GLU A 112 -4.31 4.05 -24.62
CA GLU A 112 -3.64 3.25 -25.65
C GLU A 112 -4.65 2.59 -26.60
N ALA A 113 -5.73 2.01 -26.07
CA ALA A 113 -6.81 1.44 -26.87
C ALA A 113 -7.49 2.50 -27.76
N LYS A 114 -7.77 3.69 -27.22
CA LYS A 114 -8.32 4.82 -27.98
C LYS A 114 -7.36 5.31 -29.06
N ARG A 115 -6.06 5.33 -28.79
CA ARG A 115 -5.02 5.70 -29.76
C ARG A 115 -4.94 4.68 -30.90
N ALA A 116 -4.95 3.39 -30.61
CA ALA A 116 -4.96 2.34 -31.63
C ALA A 116 -6.21 2.43 -32.54
N ALA A 117 -7.38 2.71 -31.96
CA ALA A 117 -8.61 2.94 -32.73
C ALA A 117 -8.51 4.18 -33.63
N PHE A 118 -7.88 5.26 -33.15
CA PHE A 118 -7.63 6.45 -33.95
C PHE A 118 -6.65 6.20 -35.10
N ASP A 119 -5.55 5.49 -34.87
CA ASP A 119 -4.59 5.14 -35.92
C ASP A 119 -5.26 4.27 -37.00
N ALA A 120 -6.12 3.31 -36.60
CA ALA A 120 -6.92 2.53 -37.55
C ALA A 120 -7.95 3.37 -38.34
N LEU A 121 -8.53 4.41 -37.72
CA LEU A 121 -9.41 5.36 -38.42
C LEU A 121 -8.63 6.28 -39.36
N LYS A 122 -7.43 6.70 -38.97
CA LYS A 122 -6.51 7.51 -39.77
C LYS A 122 -6.09 6.81 -41.05
N ASP A 123 -5.82 5.51 -40.98
CA ASP A 123 -5.49 4.73 -42.17
C ASP A 123 -6.69 4.60 -43.15
N ASN A 124 -7.91 4.83 -42.66
CA ASN A 124 -9.15 4.71 -43.44
C ASN A 124 -9.77 6.04 -43.89
N VAL A 125 -9.40 7.18 -43.29
CA VAL A 125 -10.05 8.48 -43.55
C VAL A 125 -9.00 9.53 -43.93
N GLY A 126 -9.13 10.11 -45.13
CA GLY A 126 -8.22 11.12 -45.66
C GLY A 126 -8.02 12.35 -44.76
N SER A 127 -6.83 12.98 -44.91
CA SER A 127 -6.14 13.94 -44.02
C SER A 127 -6.96 15.08 -43.37
N GLU A 128 -8.11 15.50 -43.92
CA GLU A 128 -8.84 16.67 -43.42
C GLU A 128 -9.73 16.39 -42.19
N ARG A 129 -10.26 15.16 -42.05
CA ARG A 129 -11.08 14.77 -40.87
C ARG A 129 -10.25 14.41 -39.63
N LEU A 130 -8.93 14.30 -39.78
CA LEU A 130 -8.00 13.86 -38.73
C LEU A 130 -7.61 14.97 -37.75
N GLY A 131 -7.73 16.24 -38.15
CA GLY A 131 -7.45 17.40 -37.29
C GLY A 131 -8.39 17.47 -36.09
N GLU A 132 -9.70 17.45 -36.35
CA GLU A 132 -10.73 17.52 -35.30
C GLU A 132 -10.68 16.32 -34.35
N SER A 133 -10.42 15.13 -34.88
CA SER A 133 -10.36 13.91 -34.07
C SER A 133 -9.09 13.83 -33.21
N ARG A 134 -7.99 14.47 -33.63
CA ARG A 134 -6.76 14.62 -32.83
C ARG A 134 -6.95 15.57 -31.64
N ASP A 135 -7.70 16.66 -31.83
CA ASP A 135 -7.97 17.62 -30.75
C ASP A 135 -8.87 17.02 -29.66
N VAL A 136 -9.87 16.20 -30.06
CA VAL A 136 -10.68 15.42 -29.11
C VAL A 136 -9.81 14.42 -28.33
N LEU A 137 -8.86 13.76 -28.98
CA LEU A 137 -7.95 12.81 -28.34
C LEU A 137 -7.03 13.50 -27.32
N ASN A 138 -6.48 14.66 -27.66
CA ASN A 138 -5.68 15.48 -26.76
C ASN A 138 -6.51 15.99 -25.56
N SER A 139 -7.78 16.36 -25.77
CA SER A 139 -8.69 16.74 -24.69
C SER A 139 -8.94 15.59 -23.70
N ILE A 140 -9.14 14.37 -24.20
CA ILE A 140 -9.35 13.17 -23.36
C ILE A 140 -8.08 12.82 -22.59
N ILE A 141 -6.90 12.92 -23.22
CA ILE A 141 -5.61 12.69 -22.55
C ILE A 141 -5.40 13.71 -21.42
N ASN A 142 -5.65 14.99 -21.69
CA ASN A 142 -5.51 16.04 -20.67
C ASN A 142 -6.50 15.85 -19.51
N GLN A 143 -7.73 15.47 -19.80
CA GLN A 143 -8.72 15.17 -18.75
C GLN A 143 -8.33 13.96 -17.90
N ALA A 144 -7.82 12.89 -18.52
CA ALA A 144 -7.33 11.72 -17.78
C ALA A 144 -6.09 12.02 -16.92
N VAL A 145 -5.26 13.00 -17.32
CA VAL A 145 -4.11 13.49 -16.54
C VAL A 145 -4.56 14.33 -15.34
N ASP A 146 -5.62 15.12 -15.48
CA ASP A 146 -6.13 15.97 -14.38
C ASP A 146 -7.01 15.20 -13.38
N GLU A 147 -7.75 14.17 -13.79
CA GLU A 147 -8.53 13.31 -12.89
C GLU A 147 -7.68 12.36 -12.01
N ASN A 148 -6.38 12.23 -12.30
CA ASN A 148 -5.43 11.39 -11.55
C ASN A 148 -4.44 12.19 -10.68
N LYS A 149 -4.62 13.51 -10.52
CA LYS A 149 -3.89 14.35 -9.54
C LYS A 149 -4.61 14.39 -8.21
#